data_AF-A0A815C8C5-F1
#
_entry.id   AF-A0A815C8C5-F1
#
_cell.length_a   1.000
_cell.length_b   1.000
_cell.length_c   1.000
_cell.angle_alpha   90.00
_cell.angle_beta   90.00
_cell.angle_gamma   90.00
#
_symmetry.space_group_name_H-M   'P 1'
#
loop_
_entity.id
_entity.type
_entity.pdbx_description
1 polymer ?
#
loop_
_entity_poly.entity_id
_entity_poly.type
_entity_poly.pdbx_seq_one_letter_code
_entity_poly.pdbx_strand_id
1 'polypeptide(L)'
;WESFNDNREMAHDSADTGGDAVINYELPIGYIGLINKWFVPSKELEEIYARYAVAYNSPLETDATAIHVQTCSNLMFVGRFADALLLGVQYPPYSRNNSFLLDQVHEYYYGGLTNMAQLTVRYWDQIIAMYEQGTDICTFSNNNPYYLNCFIPHHVTHQQQQELTSYVQSTSSDYLPSSDNSLALLPTFGNTEISTGLISNQSYAAFGHATLFGDFNGDGLTDLVVSAPDYYVLGCAQGGRVFIIYGQVNRPLVPDRRISVIEGLADQTIISPECDGDRFGSALARLDWNNDGIDDLVVSSPSHGFGFVGAVFVFAGGAQGLQSQPYKSIYGVNQHDSIGFELHTAHLDNDNRLDLIITSPYAQPNGYNQPQQGAVWIFLSSGHHMSNDKLTVAAASFTIWGETAKSKFGYSLEIIPPSCINSVTYPALIISAPADKGKLDIPVLVSIEGDMIFERLGTTVQWTPDAQDSIALDTEETWKT
;
A
#
# COMPACT_ATOMS: atom_id res chain seq x y z
N TRP A 1 -9.42 -4.63 15.07
CA TRP A 1 -10.58 -3.94 15.70
C TRP A 1 -11.91 -4.52 15.20
N GLU A 2 -12.16 -4.57 13.88
CA GLU A 2 -13.40 -5.10 13.30
C GLU A 2 -13.64 -6.59 13.56
N SER A 3 -12.59 -7.42 13.51
CA SER A 3 -12.67 -8.87 13.82
C SER A 3 -13.08 -9.15 15.27
N PHE A 4 -13.03 -8.14 16.14
CA PHE A 4 -13.37 -8.23 17.56
C PHE A 4 -14.66 -7.47 17.91
N ASN A 5 -15.55 -7.25 16.92
CA ASN A 5 -16.82 -6.53 17.09
C ASN A 5 -16.64 -5.15 17.75
N ASP A 6 -15.65 -4.40 17.29
CA ASP A 6 -15.30 -3.06 17.77
C ASP A 6 -14.87 -3.01 19.26
N ASN A 7 -14.62 -4.18 19.88
CA ASN A 7 -14.01 -4.26 21.20
C ASN A 7 -12.53 -3.93 21.11
N ARG A 8 -12.19 -2.70 21.52
CA ARG A 8 -10.83 -2.19 21.48
C ARG A 8 -9.86 -2.97 22.36
N GLU A 9 -10.25 -3.35 23.57
CA GLU A 9 -9.36 -4.04 24.52
C GLU A 9 -8.98 -5.42 23.97
N MET A 10 -9.97 -6.21 23.53
CA MET A 10 -9.71 -7.52 22.93
C MET A 10 -8.87 -7.44 21.65
N ALA A 11 -9.13 -6.42 20.82
CA ALA A 11 -8.36 -6.19 19.60
C ALA A 11 -6.91 -5.80 19.90
N HIS A 12 -6.70 -4.98 20.94
CA HIS A 12 -5.38 -4.55 21.38
C HIS A 12 -4.56 -5.73 21.90
N ASP A 13 -5.11 -6.49 22.85
CA ASP A 13 -4.42 -7.65 23.44
C ASP A 13 -4.04 -8.71 22.39
N SER A 14 -4.93 -8.91 21.42
CA SER A 14 -4.70 -9.84 20.31
C SER A 14 -3.68 -9.32 19.30
N ALA A 15 -3.65 -8.00 19.06
CA ALA A 15 -2.67 -7.37 18.17
C ALA A 15 -1.27 -7.37 18.78
N ASP A 16 -1.14 -7.13 20.09
CA ASP A 16 0.14 -7.18 20.81
C ASP A 16 0.74 -8.59 20.73
N THR A 17 -0.05 -9.60 21.11
CA THR A 17 0.39 -11.00 21.11
C THR A 17 0.65 -11.52 19.68
N GLY A 18 -0.21 -11.15 18.72
CA GLY A 18 -0.08 -11.54 17.33
C GLY A 18 1.11 -10.87 16.64
N GLY A 19 1.32 -9.58 16.90
CA GLY A 19 2.47 -8.81 16.38
C GLY A 19 3.78 -9.40 16.86
N ASP A 20 3.88 -9.78 18.13
CA ASP A 20 5.06 -10.45 18.67
C ASP A 20 5.33 -11.79 17.99
N ALA A 21 4.29 -12.60 17.75
CA ALA A 21 4.45 -13.87 17.05
C ALA A 21 4.92 -13.68 15.59
N VAL A 22 4.39 -12.68 14.90
CA VAL A 22 4.77 -12.36 13.51
C VAL A 22 6.20 -11.82 13.44
N ILE A 23 6.58 -10.91 14.35
CA ILE A 23 7.95 -10.36 14.43
C ILE A 23 8.99 -11.47 14.62
N ASN A 24 8.71 -12.48 15.45
CA ASN A 24 9.62 -13.61 15.65
C ASN A 24 9.74 -14.54 14.44
N TYR A 25 8.71 -14.59 13.59
CA TYR A 25 8.74 -15.36 12.35
C TYR A 25 9.46 -14.61 11.23
N GLU A 26 9.24 -13.29 11.12
CA GLU A 26 9.74 -12.47 10.01
C GLU A 26 11.15 -11.91 10.21
N LEU A 27 11.53 -11.62 11.46
CA LEU A 27 12.85 -11.07 11.75
C LEU A 27 13.83 -12.18 12.13
N PRO A 28 15.09 -12.11 11.65
CA PRO A 28 16.13 -13.02 12.07
C PRO A 28 16.57 -12.68 13.51
N ILE A 29 15.82 -13.15 14.51
CA ILE A 29 16.08 -12.94 15.94
C ILE A 29 17.24 -13.76 16.51
N GLY A 30 17.95 -14.54 15.68
CA GLY A 30 19.09 -15.38 16.10
C GLY A 30 20.22 -14.59 16.78
N TYR A 31 20.31 -13.28 16.53
CA TYR A 31 21.28 -12.40 17.20
C TYR A 31 21.03 -12.27 18.70
N ILE A 32 19.79 -12.45 19.18
CA ILE A 32 19.45 -12.34 20.61
C ILE A 32 20.23 -13.37 21.44
N GLY A 33 20.43 -14.58 20.90
CA GLY A 33 21.26 -15.61 21.53
C GLY A 33 22.76 -15.28 21.57
N LEU A 34 23.20 -14.27 20.81
CA LEU A 34 24.59 -13.80 20.77
C LEU A 34 24.84 -12.61 21.71
N ILE A 35 23.79 -12.01 22.29
CA ILE A 35 23.90 -10.87 23.22
C ILE A 35 24.47 -11.35 24.54
N ASN A 36 25.72 -10.99 24.83
CA ASN A 36 26.40 -11.30 26.10
C ASN A 36 26.42 -10.12 27.09
N LYS A 37 26.03 -8.92 26.65
CA LYS A 37 25.94 -7.71 27.46
C LYS A 37 24.77 -6.85 26.94
N TRP A 38 23.82 -6.54 27.82
CA TRP A 38 22.81 -5.51 27.59
C TRP A 38 23.15 -4.32 28.49
N PHE A 39 23.28 -3.13 27.90
CA PHE A 39 23.45 -1.87 28.63
C PHE A 39 22.20 -0.97 28.49
N VAL A 40 21.74 -0.39 29.59
CA VAL A 40 20.65 0.60 29.63
C VAL A 40 21.17 1.84 30.33
N PRO A 41 21.17 3.03 29.70
CA PRO A 41 21.58 4.29 30.33
C PRO A 41 20.46 4.83 31.26
N SER A 42 20.17 4.07 32.31
CA SER A 42 18.98 4.30 33.17
C SER A 42 19.03 5.63 33.94
N LYS A 43 20.23 6.13 34.27
CA LYS A 43 20.40 7.43 34.95
C LYS A 43 20.17 8.61 34.02
N GLU A 44 20.72 8.53 32.80
CA GLU A 44 20.56 9.56 31.78
C GLU A 44 19.09 9.68 31.35
N LEU A 45 18.38 8.53 31.26
CA LEU A 45 16.95 8.51 30.97
C LEU A 45 16.12 9.15 32.11
N GLU A 46 16.42 8.85 33.37
CA GLU A 46 15.78 9.50 34.53
C GLU A 46 15.96 11.04 34.49
N GLU A 47 17.16 11.52 34.16
CA GLU A 47 17.43 12.95 34.02
C GLU A 47 16.61 13.60 32.88
N ILE A 48 16.41 12.89 31.76
CA ILE A 48 15.59 13.37 30.64
C ILE A 48 14.13 13.48 31.06
N TYR A 49 13.56 12.44 31.68
CA TYR A 49 12.18 12.45 32.17
C TYR A 49 11.94 13.56 33.20
N ALA A 50 12.92 13.80 34.09
CA ALA A 50 12.86 14.89 35.06
C ALA A 50 12.77 16.27 34.40
N ARG A 51 13.54 16.51 33.32
CA ARG A 51 13.48 17.76 32.56
C ARG A 51 12.16 17.93 31.83
N TYR A 52 11.62 16.85 31.27
CA TYR A 52 10.37 16.89 30.50
C TYR A 52 9.18 17.27 31.40
N ALA A 53 9.09 16.70 32.60
CA ALA A 53 8.02 17.02 33.54
C ALA A 53 8.03 18.49 34.00
N VAL A 54 9.21 19.07 34.18
CA VAL A 54 9.37 20.50 34.46
C VAL A 54 8.90 21.35 33.27
N ALA A 55 9.24 20.96 32.04
CA ALA A 55 8.88 21.70 30.83
C ALA A 55 7.36 21.75 30.57
N TYR A 56 6.63 20.69 30.91
CA TYR A 56 5.19 20.57 30.64
C TYR A 56 4.29 20.78 31.86
N ASN A 57 4.86 21.24 32.98
CA ASN A 57 4.14 21.43 34.25
C ASN A 57 3.32 20.20 34.67
N SER A 58 3.78 19.02 34.25
CA SER A 58 3.18 17.73 34.57
C SER A 58 3.83 17.23 35.86
N PRO A 59 3.08 16.76 36.87
CA PRO A 59 3.70 15.99 37.94
C PRO A 59 4.41 14.80 37.28
N LEU A 60 5.70 14.59 37.57
CA LEU A 60 6.31 13.29 37.30
C LEU A 60 5.40 12.26 37.96
N GLU A 61 4.85 11.32 37.19
CA GLU A 61 4.48 10.05 37.79
C GLU A 61 5.74 9.56 38.52
N THR A 62 5.59 9.28 39.82
CA THR A 62 6.68 8.99 40.76
C THR A 62 7.51 7.74 40.41
N ASP A 63 7.22 7.11 39.29
CA ASP A 63 7.68 5.79 38.92
C ASP A 63 8.81 5.81 37.88
N ALA A 64 9.13 6.92 37.22
CA ALA A 64 10.19 6.97 36.18
C ALA A 64 11.65 7.05 36.72
N THR A 65 11.95 6.36 37.82
CA THR A 65 13.31 6.32 38.41
C THR A 65 14.26 5.43 37.60
N ALA A 66 15.58 5.63 37.72
CA ALA A 66 16.56 4.75 37.05
C ALA A 66 16.36 3.27 37.39
N ILE A 67 15.95 2.95 38.62
CA ILE A 67 15.65 1.57 39.05
C ILE A 67 14.44 1.01 38.29
N HIS A 68 13.40 1.81 38.11
CA HIS A 68 12.21 1.39 37.38
C HIS A 68 12.51 1.19 35.90
N VAL A 69 13.21 2.13 35.26
CA VAL A 69 13.68 2.02 33.87
C VAL A 69 14.52 0.76 33.67
N GLN A 70 15.45 0.50 34.59
CA GLN A 70 16.29 -0.72 34.55
C GLN A 70 15.44 -2.00 34.69
N THR A 71 14.46 -1.99 35.61
CA THR A 71 13.59 -3.15 35.86
C THR A 71 12.71 -3.46 34.66
N CYS A 72 12.05 -2.44 34.10
CA CYS A 72 11.22 -2.57 32.90
C CYS A 72 12.04 -3.00 31.69
N SER A 73 13.24 -2.44 31.50
CA SER A 73 14.13 -2.85 30.40
C SER A 73 14.58 -4.31 30.53
N ASN A 74 14.91 -4.75 31.74
CA ASN A 74 15.25 -6.16 32.00
C ASN A 74 14.05 -7.09 31.76
N LEU A 75 12.84 -6.68 32.16
CA LEU A 75 11.61 -7.43 31.88
C LEU A 75 11.34 -7.53 30.38
N MET A 76 11.50 -6.44 29.62
CA MET A 76 11.38 -6.45 28.16
C MET A 76 12.42 -7.38 27.51
N PHE A 77 13.66 -7.44 28.04
CA PHE A 77 14.65 -8.40 27.55
C PHE A 77 14.19 -9.84 27.72
N VAL A 78 13.78 -10.19 28.94
CA VAL A 78 13.38 -11.55 29.29
C VAL A 78 12.13 -11.93 28.49
N GLY A 79 11.19 -11.00 28.32
CA GLY A 79 10.05 -11.14 27.42
C GLY A 79 10.50 -11.48 25.99
N ARG A 80 11.37 -10.65 25.38
CA ARG A 80 11.87 -10.93 24.03
C ARG A 80 12.66 -12.22 23.90
N PHE A 81 13.41 -12.60 24.92
CA PHE A 81 14.11 -13.88 24.93
C PHE A 81 13.12 -15.07 25.01
N ALA A 82 12.05 -14.94 25.80
CA ALA A 82 10.99 -15.93 25.89
C ALA A 82 10.20 -16.03 24.58
N ASP A 83 9.87 -14.90 23.96
CA ASP A 83 9.17 -14.84 22.67
C ASP A 83 9.98 -15.55 21.57
N ALA A 84 11.29 -15.27 21.51
CA ALA A 84 12.21 -15.89 20.56
C ALA A 84 12.28 -17.41 20.69
N LEU A 85 12.12 -17.95 21.90
CA LEU A 85 12.16 -19.38 22.16
C LEU A 85 10.79 -20.07 21.99
N LEU A 86 9.71 -19.40 22.39
CA LEU A 86 8.39 -20.02 22.56
C LEU A 86 7.40 -19.65 21.44
N LEU A 87 7.36 -18.39 21.00
CA LEU A 87 6.35 -17.93 20.04
C LEU A 87 6.68 -18.33 18.61
N GLY A 88 7.96 -18.37 18.23
CA GLY A 88 8.37 -18.89 16.91
C GLY A 88 7.92 -20.34 16.67
N VAL A 89 7.80 -21.15 17.73
CA VAL A 89 7.30 -22.54 17.67
C VAL A 89 5.78 -22.62 17.62
N GLN A 90 5.08 -21.64 18.21
CA GLN A 90 3.61 -21.61 18.24
C GLN A 90 2.98 -20.89 17.05
N TYR A 91 3.75 -20.11 16.28
CA TYR A 91 3.22 -19.43 15.10
C TYR A 91 2.63 -20.41 14.05
N PRO A 92 3.32 -21.49 13.63
CA PRO A 92 2.76 -22.41 12.62
C PRO A 92 1.41 -23.06 12.98
N PRO A 93 1.14 -23.50 14.22
CA PRO A 93 -0.19 -23.98 14.59
C PRO A 93 -1.24 -22.85 14.75
N TYR A 94 -0.86 -21.65 15.19
CA TYR A 94 -1.80 -20.51 15.28
C TYR A 94 -2.20 -19.96 13.91
N SER A 95 -1.24 -19.78 13.00
CA SER A 95 -1.47 -19.21 11.67
C SER A 95 -2.32 -20.12 10.79
N ARG A 96 -2.21 -21.44 10.92
CA ARG A 96 -3.10 -22.41 10.23
C ARG A 96 -4.58 -22.25 10.54
N ASN A 97 -4.92 -21.69 11.71
CA ASN A 97 -6.30 -21.46 12.11
C ASN A 97 -6.79 -20.05 11.76
N ASN A 98 -5.93 -19.20 11.19
CA ASN A 98 -6.26 -17.82 10.88
C ASN A 98 -5.61 -17.37 9.55
N SER A 99 -6.40 -17.37 8.48
CA SER A 99 -5.96 -16.91 7.14
C SER A 99 -5.42 -15.49 7.15
N PHE A 100 -5.85 -14.64 8.08
CA PHE A 100 -5.29 -13.29 8.21
C PHE A 100 -3.78 -13.30 8.48
N LEU A 101 -3.31 -14.19 9.37
CA LEU A 101 -1.90 -14.28 9.73
C LEU A 101 -1.03 -14.89 8.62
N LEU A 102 -1.64 -15.62 7.68
CA LEU A 102 -0.93 -16.24 6.56
C LEU A 102 -0.92 -15.36 5.32
N ASP A 103 -2.09 -14.86 4.94
CA ASP A 103 -2.30 -14.27 3.63
C ASP A 103 -2.39 -12.74 3.69
N GLN A 104 -2.89 -12.19 4.81
CA GLN A 104 -3.26 -10.77 4.90
C GLN A 104 -2.40 -9.95 5.85
N VAL A 105 -1.41 -10.54 6.54
CA VAL A 105 -0.63 -9.80 7.55
C VAL A 105 0.19 -8.65 6.94
N HIS A 106 0.63 -8.84 5.70
CA HIS A 106 1.36 -7.84 4.90
C HIS A 106 0.44 -6.99 4.00
N GLU A 107 -0.70 -7.53 3.60
CA GLU A 107 -1.68 -6.86 2.74
C GLU A 107 -2.61 -5.94 3.54
N TYR A 108 -2.87 -6.27 4.81
CA TYR A 108 -3.69 -5.49 5.73
C TYR A 108 -2.92 -4.30 6.24
N TYR A 109 -2.82 -3.32 5.36
CA TYR A 109 -2.14 -2.08 5.65
C TYR A 109 -2.76 -1.36 6.86
N TYR A 110 -4.10 -1.27 6.95
CA TYR A 110 -4.75 -0.49 8.00
C TYR A 110 -4.62 -1.10 9.40
N GLY A 111 -3.58 -0.74 10.14
CA GLY A 111 -3.27 -1.30 11.46
C GLY A 111 -2.44 -2.60 11.43
N GLY A 112 -1.90 -2.99 10.27
CA GLY A 112 -0.90 -4.05 10.15
C GLY A 112 0.53 -3.57 10.42
N LEU A 113 1.50 -4.48 10.31
CA LEU A 113 2.90 -4.22 10.66
C LEU A 113 3.52 -3.09 9.85
N THR A 114 3.25 -3.06 8.54
CA THR A 114 3.74 -2.02 7.62
C THR A 114 3.30 -0.63 8.05
N ASN A 115 2.04 -0.48 8.49
CA ASN A 115 1.50 0.79 8.96
C ASN A 115 2.05 1.22 10.32
N MET A 116 2.26 0.28 11.24
CA MET A 116 2.90 0.58 12.53
C MET A 116 4.34 1.05 12.35
N ALA A 117 5.11 0.38 11.49
CA ALA A 117 6.46 0.81 11.14
C ALA A 117 6.47 2.21 10.51
N GLN A 118 5.55 2.46 9.58
CA GLN A 118 5.44 3.76 8.92
C GLN A 118 5.06 4.90 9.86
N LEU A 119 4.05 4.68 10.71
CA LEU A 119 3.59 5.65 11.69
C LEU A 119 4.73 6.01 12.64
N THR A 120 5.52 5.01 13.07
CA THR A 120 6.68 5.23 13.92
C THR A 120 7.67 6.18 13.27
N VAL A 121 8.05 5.93 12.01
CA VAL A 121 9.00 6.82 11.31
C VAL A 121 8.39 8.21 11.07
N ARG A 122 7.13 8.28 10.64
CA ARG A 122 6.44 9.56 10.44
C ARG A 122 6.41 10.38 11.73
N TYR A 123 6.10 9.78 12.88
CA TYR A 123 6.12 10.49 14.16
C TYR A 123 7.53 10.92 14.56
N TRP A 124 8.55 10.11 14.29
CA TRP A 124 9.94 10.53 14.53
C TRP A 124 10.32 11.76 13.72
N ASP A 125 9.99 11.81 12.43
CA ASP A 125 10.27 12.98 11.58
C ASP A 125 9.55 14.24 12.08
N GLN A 126 8.29 14.09 12.50
CA GLN A 126 7.48 15.16 13.09
C GLN A 126 8.09 15.68 14.40
N ILE A 127 8.56 14.76 15.25
CA ILE A 127 9.25 15.10 16.50
C ILE A 127 10.57 15.82 16.22
N ILE A 128 11.36 15.35 15.25
CA ILE A 128 12.62 15.99 14.85
C ILE A 128 12.36 17.41 14.37
N ALA A 129 11.37 17.61 13.48
CA ALA A 129 11.01 18.94 13.00
C ALA A 129 10.56 19.87 14.14
N MET A 130 9.77 19.36 15.08
CA MET A 130 9.37 20.08 16.28
C MET A 130 10.59 20.50 17.14
N TYR A 131 11.59 19.62 17.27
CA TYR A 131 12.84 19.93 17.98
C TYR A 131 13.68 20.99 17.26
N GLU A 132 13.76 20.93 15.94
CA GLU A 132 14.61 21.82 15.15
C GLU A 132 14.00 23.20 14.95
N GLN A 133 12.68 23.28 14.75
CA GLN A 133 11.97 24.49 14.34
C GLN A 133 11.06 25.06 15.43
N GLY A 134 10.93 24.34 16.55
CA GLY A 134 10.08 24.71 17.67
C GLY A 134 8.67 24.15 17.57
N THR A 135 7.89 24.29 18.64
CA THR A 135 6.54 23.73 18.75
C THR A 135 5.49 24.52 17.95
N ASP A 136 5.80 25.74 17.54
CA ASP A 136 4.85 26.66 16.89
C ASP A 136 4.46 26.21 15.48
N ILE A 137 5.28 25.36 14.85
CA ILE A 137 4.95 24.71 13.57
C ILE A 137 4.03 23.50 13.75
N CYS A 138 3.77 23.08 15.00
CA CYS A 138 3.04 21.85 15.30
C CYS A 138 1.68 22.09 15.94
N THR A 139 0.76 21.19 15.60
CA THR A 139 -0.59 21.12 16.16
C THR A 139 -0.84 19.72 16.70
N PHE A 140 -1.59 19.64 17.80
CA PHE A 140 -2.04 18.37 18.36
C PHE A 140 -3.51 18.17 18.01
N SER A 141 -3.83 17.10 17.29
CA SER A 141 -5.24 16.79 17.01
C SER A 141 -5.95 16.35 18.29
N ASN A 142 -7.10 16.96 18.58
CA ASN A 142 -8.01 16.59 19.68
C ASN A 142 -7.34 16.50 21.07
N ASN A 143 -6.36 17.35 21.38
CA ASN A 143 -5.58 17.32 22.62
C ASN A 143 -4.89 15.97 22.90
N ASN A 144 -4.73 15.12 21.88
CA ASN A 144 -4.06 13.86 22.01
C ASN A 144 -2.60 14.02 21.54
N PRO A 145 -1.61 13.89 22.44
CA PRO A 145 -0.21 14.06 22.10
C PRO A 145 0.32 13.02 21.10
N TYR A 146 -0.40 11.91 20.90
CA TYR A 146 -0.06 10.91 19.89
C TYR A 146 -0.30 11.39 18.45
N TYR A 147 -1.12 12.42 18.22
CA TYR A 147 -1.39 12.96 16.90
C TYR A 147 -0.70 14.32 16.73
N LEU A 148 0.63 14.30 16.85
CA LEU A 148 1.49 15.42 16.53
C LEU A 148 1.49 15.63 15.02
N ASN A 149 1.08 16.82 14.58
CA ASN A 149 1.12 17.23 13.19
C ASN A 149 1.83 18.58 13.07
N CYS A 150 3.07 18.54 12.62
CA CYS A 150 3.91 19.67 12.30
C CYS A 150 3.79 20.00 10.82
N PHE A 151 3.58 21.28 10.53
CA PHE A 151 3.75 21.84 9.21
C PHE A 151 5.25 21.84 8.90
N ILE A 152 5.73 20.74 8.32
CA ILE A 152 7.07 20.64 7.79
C ILE A 152 7.00 21.20 6.37
N PRO A 153 7.54 22.40 6.09
CA PRO A 153 7.69 22.84 4.71
C PRO A 153 8.63 21.84 4.03
N HIS A 154 8.09 20.96 3.19
CA HIS A 154 8.86 19.99 2.42
C HIS A 154 9.86 20.75 1.54
N HIS A 155 11.08 20.92 2.03
CA HIS A 155 12.19 21.61 1.37
C HIS A 155 13.23 20.64 0.84
N VAL A 156 12.83 19.42 0.49
CA VAL A 156 13.68 18.54 -0.32
C VAL A 156 12.95 18.29 -1.63
N THR A 157 13.35 19.03 -2.65
CA THR A 157 12.88 18.80 -4.02
C THR A 157 13.31 17.41 -4.49
N HIS A 158 12.58 16.79 -5.43
CA HIS A 158 12.99 15.52 -6.06
C HIS A 158 14.45 15.48 -6.48
N GLN A 159 14.95 16.61 -7.01
CA GLN A 159 16.33 16.75 -7.46
C GLN A 159 17.30 16.67 -6.28
N GLN A 160 16.99 17.31 -5.15
CA GLN A 160 17.79 17.22 -3.93
C GLN A 160 17.73 15.81 -3.31
N GLN A 161 16.59 15.13 -3.36
CA GLN A 161 16.46 13.73 -2.90
C GLN A 161 17.32 12.78 -3.73
N GLN A 162 17.34 12.94 -5.05
CA GLN A 162 18.20 12.17 -5.94
C GLN A 162 19.68 12.47 -5.64
N GLU A 163 20.06 13.75 -5.50
CA GLU A 163 21.43 14.15 -5.16
C GLU A 163 21.89 13.62 -3.79
N LEU A 164 21.05 13.71 -2.75
CA LEU A 164 21.34 13.15 -1.43
C LEU A 164 21.42 11.62 -1.46
N THR A 165 20.54 10.95 -2.20
CA THR A 165 20.59 9.48 -2.37
C THR A 165 21.89 9.07 -3.07
N SER A 166 22.29 9.77 -4.14
CA SER A 166 23.56 9.55 -4.83
C SER A 166 24.76 9.85 -3.93
N TYR A 167 24.71 10.91 -3.12
CA TYR A 167 25.76 11.24 -2.15
C TYR A 167 25.89 10.16 -1.08
N VAL A 168 24.78 9.75 -0.46
CA VAL A 168 24.77 8.66 0.54
C VAL A 168 25.30 7.37 -0.07
N GLN A 169 24.86 6.99 -1.27
CA GLN A 169 25.38 5.81 -2.00
C GLN A 169 26.88 5.90 -2.29
N SER A 170 27.39 7.10 -2.60
CA SER A 170 28.83 7.31 -2.81
C SER A 170 29.65 7.22 -1.51
N THR A 171 29.08 7.65 -0.38
CA THR A 171 29.73 7.59 0.95
C THR A 171 29.54 6.25 1.67
N SER A 172 28.48 5.51 1.35
CA SER A 172 28.19 4.19 1.93
C SER A 172 28.92 3.05 1.22
N SER A 173 29.63 3.34 0.12
CA SER A 173 30.55 2.36 -0.50
C SER A 173 31.67 1.91 0.47
N ASP A 174 31.95 2.69 1.52
CA ASP A 174 32.89 2.34 2.58
C ASP A 174 32.29 1.42 3.67
N TYR A 175 30.97 1.20 3.67
CA TYR A 175 30.25 0.39 4.67
C TYR A 175 29.25 -0.61 4.08
N LEU A 176 29.27 -0.82 2.77
CA LEU A 176 28.69 -2.01 2.17
C LEU A 176 29.66 -3.17 2.46
N PRO A 177 29.17 -4.34 2.95
CA PRO A 177 30.00 -5.53 2.95
C PRO A 177 30.56 -5.67 1.54
N SER A 178 31.88 -5.80 1.46
CA SER A 178 32.57 -6.24 0.24
C SER A 178 31.79 -7.38 -0.40
N SER A 179 31.87 -7.46 -1.73
CA SER A 179 31.32 -8.42 -2.69
C SER A 179 31.35 -9.94 -2.35
N ASP A 180 31.54 -10.32 -1.10
CA ASP A 180 31.22 -11.65 -0.62
C ASP A 180 29.70 -11.80 -0.58
N ASN A 181 29.25 -12.88 -1.23
CA ASN A 181 27.90 -13.43 -1.31
C ASN A 181 27.26 -13.75 0.07
N SER A 182 27.51 -12.97 1.10
CA SER A 182 26.96 -13.21 2.43
C SER A 182 25.58 -12.56 2.57
N LEU A 183 24.57 -13.43 2.52
CA LEU A 183 23.28 -13.31 3.22
C LEU A 183 22.14 -12.56 2.53
N ALA A 184 22.04 -12.62 1.20
CA ALA A 184 20.70 -12.89 0.65
C ALA A 184 20.43 -14.36 0.97
N LEU A 185 19.55 -14.65 1.93
CA LEU A 185 18.98 -15.98 2.08
C LEU A 185 18.21 -16.27 0.79
N LEU A 186 18.91 -16.85 -0.19
CA LEU A 186 18.28 -17.39 -1.38
C LEU A 186 17.24 -18.40 -0.89
N PRO A 187 15.96 -18.23 -1.23
CA PRO A 187 15.01 -19.29 -0.97
C PRO A 187 15.51 -20.51 -1.75
N THR A 188 15.84 -21.60 -1.04
CA THR A 188 16.12 -22.88 -1.69
C THR A 188 14.80 -23.42 -2.22
N PHE A 189 14.38 -22.92 -3.39
CA PHE A 189 13.30 -23.52 -4.15
C PHE A 189 13.80 -24.91 -4.58
N GLY A 190 13.21 -25.97 -4.02
CA GLY A 190 13.66 -27.34 -4.27
C GLY A 190 13.76 -27.65 -5.76
N ASN A 191 14.85 -28.28 -6.19
CA ASN A 191 15.16 -28.89 -7.50
C ASN A 191 14.70 -28.19 -8.80
N THR A 192 14.20 -26.96 -8.73
CA THR A 192 13.72 -26.17 -9.86
C THR A 192 14.81 -25.14 -10.13
N GLU A 193 15.60 -25.35 -11.17
CA GLU A 193 16.62 -24.37 -11.54
C GLU A 193 15.92 -23.11 -12.06
N ILE A 194 15.96 -22.03 -11.26
CA ILE A 194 15.55 -20.70 -11.71
C ILE A 194 16.52 -20.29 -12.82
N SER A 195 16.02 -20.19 -14.05
CA SER A 195 16.81 -19.72 -15.20
C SER A 195 17.20 -18.26 -15.04
N THR A 196 16.24 -17.43 -14.61
CA THR A 196 16.39 -15.98 -14.44
C THR A 196 15.51 -15.47 -13.29
N GLY A 197 16.03 -14.54 -12.50
CA GLY A 197 15.31 -13.88 -11.41
C GLY A 197 15.73 -12.43 -11.25
N LEU A 198 14.79 -11.57 -10.83
CA LEU A 198 15.03 -10.19 -10.44
C LEU A 198 14.88 -10.06 -8.93
N ILE A 199 15.78 -9.30 -8.30
CA ILE A 199 15.73 -8.94 -6.89
C ILE A 199 16.00 -7.44 -6.72
N SER A 200 15.53 -6.87 -5.62
CA SER A 200 15.97 -5.54 -5.16
C SER A 200 17.15 -5.68 -4.20
N ASN A 201 18.00 -4.65 -4.16
CA ASN A 201 19.07 -4.52 -3.17
C ASN A 201 18.58 -4.11 -1.77
N GLN A 202 17.30 -3.76 -1.61
CA GLN A 202 16.70 -3.46 -0.32
C GLN A 202 15.82 -4.63 0.17
N SER A 203 16.15 -5.16 1.34
CA SER A 203 15.28 -6.10 2.05
C SER A 203 13.96 -5.41 2.44
N TYR A 204 12.86 -6.17 2.45
CA TYR A 204 11.52 -5.69 2.82
C TYR A 204 10.95 -4.59 1.93
N ALA A 205 11.51 -4.34 0.76
CA ALA A 205 11.00 -3.34 -0.18
C ALA A 205 9.68 -3.74 -0.88
N ALA A 206 9.16 -4.94 -0.61
CA ALA A 206 8.06 -5.55 -1.35
C ALA A 206 8.29 -5.54 -2.89
N PHE A 207 9.53 -5.78 -3.32
CA PHE A 207 9.86 -5.78 -4.74
C PHE A 207 9.09 -6.85 -5.50
N GLY A 208 8.48 -6.48 -6.63
CA GLY A 208 7.61 -7.35 -7.40
C GLY A 208 6.16 -7.38 -6.92
N HIS A 209 5.75 -6.40 -6.08
CA HIS A 209 4.38 -6.31 -5.59
C HIS A 209 3.35 -6.15 -6.71
N ALA A 210 3.65 -5.27 -7.68
CA ALA A 210 2.89 -5.16 -8.91
C ALA A 210 3.84 -5.13 -10.11
N THR A 211 3.37 -5.69 -11.23
CA THR A 211 4.09 -5.69 -12.50
C THR A 211 3.16 -5.33 -13.64
N LEU A 212 3.66 -4.61 -14.63
CA LEU A 212 2.88 -4.10 -15.75
C LEU A 212 3.75 -4.06 -17.02
N PHE A 213 3.12 -4.26 -18.17
CA PHE A 213 3.78 -4.19 -19.48
C PHE A 213 3.14 -3.10 -20.35
N GLY A 214 3.95 -2.34 -21.08
CA GLY A 214 3.51 -1.25 -21.94
C GLY A 214 4.62 -0.68 -22.79
N ASP A 215 4.31 0.20 -23.74
CA ASP A 215 5.29 0.96 -24.51
C ASP A 215 5.32 2.41 -23.98
N PHE A 216 6.11 2.64 -22.94
CA PHE A 216 6.18 3.93 -22.23
C PHE A 216 7.21 4.88 -22.83
N ASN A 217 8.03 4.40 -23.77
CA ASN A 217 8.99 5.22 -24.52
C ASN A 217 8.61 5.45 -26.00
N GLY A 218 7.52 4.84 -26.47
CA GLY A 218 6.96 5.02 -27.81
C GLY A 218 7.82 4.41 -28.93
N ASP A 219 8.64 3.41 -28.62
CA ASP A 219 9.54 2.78 -29.61
C ASP A 219 8.94 1.53 -30.29
N GLY A 220 7.72 1.15 -29.90
CA GLY A 220 6.99 0.00 -30.42
C GLY A 220 7.40 -1.34 -29.79
N LEU A 221 8.27 -1.34 -28.78
CA LEU A 221 8.64 -2.51 -28.00
C LEU A 221 7.92 -2.51 -26.66
N THR A 222 7.69 -3.70 -26.12
CA THR A 222 7.10 -3.83 -24.79
C THR A 222 8.15 -3.66 -23.72
N ASP A 223 7.91 -2.72 -22.82
CA ASP A 223 8.65 -2.44 -21.60
C ASP A 223 8.09 -3.20 -20.41
N LEU A 224 8.91 -3.35 -19.36
CA LEU A 224 8.51 -3.94 -18.08
C LEU A 224 8.59 -2.91 -16.97
N VAL A 225 7.50 -2.80 -16.21
CA VAL A 225 7.43 -2.01 -14.98
C VAL A 225 7.29 -2.96 -13.79
N VAL A 226 8.10 -2.74 -12.75
CA VAL A 226 8.07 -3.50 -11.49
C VAL A 226 8.06 -2.54 -10.31
N SER A 227 7.10 -2.69 -9.40
CA SER A 227 7.02 -1.86 -8.21
C SER A 227 7.65 -2.48 -6.96
N ALA A 228 8.01 -1.61 -6.04
CA ALA A 228 8.49 -1.90 -4.70
C ALA A 228 7.88 -0.86 -3.75
N PRO A 229 6.62 -1.01 -3.31
CA PRO A 229 5.91 0.01 -2.54
C PRO A 229 6.51 0.27 -1.17
N ASP A 230 7.19 -0.71 -0.57
CA ASP A 230 7.81 -0.56 0.74
C ASP A 230 9.29 -0.15 0.63
N TYR A 231 9.77 0.19 -0.58
CA TYR A 231 11.13 0.64 -0.84
C TYR A 231 11.43 1.92 -0.05
N TYR A 232 12.55 1.91 0.67
CA TYR A 232 13.01 3.07 1.41
C TYR A 232 13.66 4.09 0.47
N VAL A 233 13.09 5.29 0.44
CA VAL A 233 13.68 6.47 -0.19
C VAL A 233 14.14 7.39 0.93
N LEU A 234 15.32 7.98 0.77
CA LEU A 234 15.89 8.85 1.81
C LEU A 234 14.95 10.03 2.08
N GLY A 235 14.52 10.18 3.34
CA GLY A 235 13.53 11.18 3.74
C GLY A 235 12.07 10.83 3.44
N CYS A 236 11.79 9.63 2.90
CA CYS A 236 10.45 9.11 2.66
C CYS A 236 10.38 7.64 3.08
N ALA A 237 10.02 7.40 4.33
CA ALA A 237 9.86 6.06 4.85
C ALA A 237 8.74 5.32 4.10
N GLN A 238 9.08 4.15 3.55
CA GLN A 238 8.23 3.41 2.62
C GLN A 238 7.72 4.27 1.47
N GLY A 239 8.49 5.27 1.00
CA GLY A 239 8.07 6.18 -0.06
C GLY A 239 7.89 5.52 -1.43
N GLY A 240 8.20 4.23 -1.53
CA GLY A 240 7.98 3.40 -2.70
C GLY A 240 8.88 3.75 -3.88
N ARG A 241 9.06 2.77 -4.77
CA ARG A 241 9.78 2.96 -6.03
C ARG A 241 9.19 2.08 -7.11
N VAL A 242 9.14 2.62 -8.31
CA VAL A 242 8.79 1.89 -9.52
C VAL A 242 10.01 1.86 -10.45
N PHE A 243 10.35 0.67 -10.92
CA PHE A 243 11.47 0.41 -11.81
C PHE A 243 10.94 0.11 -13.21
N ILE A 244 11.56 0.69 -14.24
CA ILE A 244 11.18 0.52 -15.63
C ILE A 244 12.40 -0.01 -16.40
N ILE A 245 12.18 -1.07 -17.15
CA ILE A 245 13.14 -1.63 -18.11
C ILE A 245 12.53 -1.47 -19.50
N TYR A 246 13.19 -0.71 -20.35
CA TYR A 246 12.75 -0.47 -21.72
C TYR A 246 13.07 -1.68 -22.61
N GLY A 247 12.12 -2.02 -23.47
CA GLY A 247 12.29 -3.03 -24.50
C GLY A 247 13.48 -2.71 -25.40
N GLN A 248 14.21 -3.73 -25.84
CA GLN A 248 15.33 -3.57 -26.77
C GLN A 248 15.28 -4.63 -27.86
N VAL A 249 15.49 -4.20 -29.11
CA VAL A 249 15.52 -5.12 -30.26
C VAL A 249 16.58 -6.20 -30.05
N ASN A 250 16.19 -7.47 -30.24
CA ASN A 250 17.06 -8.65 -30.09
C ASN A 250 17.71 -8.81 -28.70
N ARG A 251 17.11 -8.25 -27.65
CA ARG A 251 17.55 -8.46 -26.26
C ARG A 251 16.36 -8.82 -25.38
N PRO A 252 16.52 -9.80 -24.47
CA PRO A 252 15.48 -10.06 -23.49
C PRO A 252 15.36 -8.88 -22.51
N LEU A 253 14.15 -8.60 -22.04
CA LEU A 253 13.88 -7.58 -21.01
C LEU A 253 14.71 -7.83 -19.75
N VAL A 254 14.83 -9.09 -19.34
CA VAL A 254 15.68 -9.50 -18.23
C VAL A 254 16.81 -10.37 -18.78
N PRO A 255 18.09 -10.04 -18.49
CA PRO A 255 19.22 -10.86 -18.92
C PRO A 255 19.09 -12.31 -18.45
N ASP A 256 19.46 -13.26 -19.31
CA ASP A 256 19.50 -14.69 -19.00
C ASP A 256 20.67 -15.03 -18.06
N ARG A 257 20.50 -14.65 -16.79
CA ARG A 257 21.39 -14.94 -15.67
C ARG A 257 20.54 -15.29 -14.46
N ARG A 258 21.01 -16.25 -13.66
CA ARG A 258 20.26 -16.79 -12.52
C ARG A 258 19.58 -15.72 -11.66
N ILE A 259 20.31 -14.67 -11.27
CA ILE A 259 19.77 -13.57 -10.45
C ILE A 259 20.37 -12.23 -10.89
N SER A 260 19.52 -11.22 -10.96
CA SER A 260 19.82 -9.85 -11.33
C SER A 260 19.31 -8.87 -10.28
N VAL A 261 20.09 -7.83 -9.97
CA VAL A 261 19.66 -6.73 -9.09
C VAL A 261 19.03 -5.62 -9.95
N ILE A 262 17.77 -5.27 -9.68
CA ILE A 262 16.98 -4.35 -10.51
C ILE A 262 17.57 -2.93 -10.54
N GLU A 263 18.17 -2.46 -9.45
CA GLU A 263 18.73 -1.10 -9.36
C GLU A 263 19.88 -0.87 -10.35
N GLY A 264 20.55 -1.94 -10.79
CA GLY A 264 21.59 -1.88 -11.83
C GLY A 264 21.12 -2.27 -13.22
N LEU A 265 19.82 -2.56 -13.40
CA LEU A 265 19.22 -2.96 -14.67
C LEU A 265 18.16 -2.00 -15.19
N ALA A 266 17.39 -1.36 -14.30
CA ALA A 266 16.33 -0.46 -14.69
C ALA A 266 16.90 0.73 -15.47
N ASP A 267 16.31 1.03 -16.62
CA ASP A 267 16.66 2.19 -17.44
C ASP A 267 16.13 3.48 -16.82
N GLN A 268 14.99 3.39 -16.13
CA GLN A 268 14.39 4.50 -15.40
C GLN A 268 13.79 4.06 -14.06
N THR A 269 13.74 4.98 -13.09
CA THR A 269 13.00 4.80 -11.85
C THR A 269 12.11 6.00 -11.57
N ILE A 270 10.94 5.74 -11.01
CA ILE A 270 10.00 6.75 -10.52
C ILE A 270 9.83 6.56 -9.01
N ILE A 271 9.80 7.67 -8.28
CA ILE A 271 9.56 7.73 -6.84
C ILE A 271 8.34 8.60 -6.56
N SER A 272 7.74 8.46 -5.37
CA SER A 272 6.60 9.29 -5.00
C SER A 272 6.90 10.79 -5.12
N PRO A 273 5.97 11.60 -5.66
CA PRO A 273 6.22 13.02 -5.85
C PRO A 273 6.16 13.89 -4.59
N GLU A 274 5.42 13.43 -3.59
CA GLU A 274 5.07 14.27 -2.44
C GLU A 274 5.55 13.67 -1.11
N CYS A 275 5.97 12.40 -1.08
CA CYS A 275 6.53 11.74 0.10
C CYS A 275 5.68 11.90 1.38
N ASP A 276 4.35 11.91 1.24
CA ASP A 276 3.41 12.10 2.34
C ASP A 276 2.89 10.75 2.85
N GLY A 277 3.85 9.88 3.14
CA GLY A 277 3.68 8.56 3.71
C GLY A 277 3.00 7.57 2.78
N ASP A 278 3.76 7.07 1.83
CA ASP A 278 3.23 6.64 0.56
C ASP A 278 3.85 5.34 0.09
N ARG A 279 3.11 4.23 0.18
CA ARG A 279 3.40 2.94 -0.48
C ARG A 279 3.27 3.06 -2.01
N PHE A 280 4.07 3.93 -2.60
CA PHE A 280 3.99 4.28 -4.01
C PHE A 280 4.35 3.07 -4.88
N GLY A 281 3.41 2.67 -5.74
CA GLY A 281 3.50 1.44 -6.52
C GLY A 281 2.75 0.26 -5.89
N SER A 282 1.83 0.49 -4.95
CA SER A 282 0.93 -0.57 -4.46
C SER A 282 0.09 -1.17 -5.59
N ALA A 283 -0.41 -0.36 -6.51
CA ALA A 283 -1.04 -0.81 -7.73
C ALA A 283 -0.51 -0.03 -8.93
N LEU A 284 -0.52 -0.67 -10.08
CA LEU A 284 -0.08 -0.12 -11.36
C LEU A 284 -1.19 -0.31 -12.39
N ALA A 285 -1.38 0.68 -13.26
CA ALA A 285 -2.23 0.56 -14.43
C ALA A 285 -1.62 1.30 -15.62
N ARG A 286 -2.15 1.02 -16.81
CA ARG A 286 -1.65 1.56 -18.07
C ARG A 286 -2.80 2.14 -18.88
N LEU A 287 -2.66 3.38 -19.32
CA LEU A 287 -3.54 3.95 -20.33
C LEU A 287 -2.83 5.09 -21.06
N ASP A 288 -3.36 5.53 -22.19
CA ASP A 288 -2.93 6.76 -22.85
C ASP A 288 -3.86 7.90 -22.43
N TRP A 289 -3.54 8.58 -21.32
CA TRP A 289 -4.40 9.64 -20.75
C TRP A 289 -4.34 10.90 -21.60
N ASN A 290 -3.15 11.24 -22.10
CA ASN A 290 -2.93 12.48 -22.85
C ASN A 290 -3.30 12.35 -24.35
N ASN A 291 -3.58 11.13 -24.82
CA ASN A 291 -3.93 10.76 -26.19
C ASN A 291 -2.82 11.12 -27.20
N ASP A 292 -1.56 10.83 -26.85
CA ASP A 292 -0.40 11.00 -27.74
C ASP A 292 0.03 9.69 -28.44
N GLY A 293 -0.62 8.57 -28.12
CA GLY A 293 -0.36 7.25 -28.68
C GLY A 293 0.76 6.48 -27.99
N ILE A 294 1.31 6.99 -26.88
CA ILE A 294 2.30 6.33 -26.03
C ILE A 294 1.60 5.91 -24.74
N ASP A 295 1.96 4.75 -24.18
CA ASP A 295 1.37 4.31 -22.92
C ASP A 295 1.84 5.24 -21.76
N ASP A 296 0.89 5.74 -20.97
CA ASP A 296 1.16 6.43 -19.70
C ASP A 296 1.09 5.44 -18.53
N LEU A 297 1.91 5.69 -17.50
CA LEU A 297 1.96 4.87 -16.30
C LEU A 297 1.11 5.48 -15.18
N VAL A 298 0.14 4.72 -14.68
CA VAL A 298 -0.61 5.07 -13.47
C VAL A 298 -0.06 4.32 -12.28
N VAL A 299 0.24 5.03 -11.21
CA VAL A 299 0.82 4.50 -9.98
C VAL A 299 -0.01 4.95 -8.79
N SER A 300 -0.49 4.00 -7.98
CA SER A 300 -1.19 4.33 -6.74
C SER A 300 -0.25 4.48 -5.56
N SER A 301 -0.72 5.25 -4.58
CA SER A 301 -0.15 5.39 -3.26
C SER A 301 -1.27 5.46 -2.22
N PRO A 302 -1.86 4.31 -1.83
CA PRO A 302 -3.04 4.28 -0.95
C PRO A 302 -2.76 4.83 0.45
N SER A 303 -1.49 4.83 0.86
CA SER A 303 -1.06 5.37 2.16
C SER A 303 -0.92 6.89 2.19
N HIS A 304 -0.91 7.55 1.02
CA HIS A 304 -0.60 8.96 0.89
C HIS A 304 -1.52 9.85 1.75
N GLY A 305 -0.95 10.91 2.33
CA GLY A 305 -1.64 11.86 3.17
C GLY A 305 -1.71 11.44 4.64
N PHE A 306 -1.83 12.43 5.52
CA PHE A 306 -2.18 12.17 6.92
C PHE A 306 -3.58 11.52 7.01
N GLY A 307 -3.68 10.40 7.74
CA GLY A 307 -4.92 9.62 7.80
C GLY A 307 -5.15 8.72 6.58
N PHE A 308 -4.12 8.47 5.75
CA PHE A 308 -4.15 7.49 4.66
C PHE A 308 -5.31 7.71 3.70
N VAL A 309 -5.41 8.95 3.22
CA VAL A 309 -6.41 9.40 2.26
C VAL A 309 -6.22 8.69 0.92
N GLY A 310 -4.96 8.50 0.54
CA GLY A 310 -4.54 7.88 -0.71
C GLY A 310 -4.42 8.88 -1.86
N ALA A 311 -3.59 8.51 -2.83
CA ALA A 311 -3.40 9.24 -4.08
C ALA A 311 -3.11 8.29 -5.24
N VAL A 312 -3.38 8.76 -6.45
CA VAL A 312 -3.05 8.09 -7.70
C VAL A 312 -2.38 9.10 -8.62
N PHE A 313 -1.25 8.72 -9.21
CA PHE A 313 -0.42 9.58 -10.04
C PHE A 313 -0.30 8.98 -11.43
N VAL A 314 -0.49 9.80 -12.46
CA VAL A 314 -0.31 9.44 -13.88
C VAL A 314 0.96 10.10 -14.37
N PHE A 315 1.92 9.32 -14.85
CA PHE A 315 3.17 9.79 -15.44
C PHE A 315 3.09 9.57 -16.94
N ALA A 316 3.16 10.66 -17.70
CA ALA A 316 3.02 10.56 -19.14
C ALA A 316 4.23 9.86 -19.77
N GLY A 317 3.97 8.98 -20.74
CA GLY A 317 4.97 8.39 -21.60
C GLY A 317 5.59 9.41 -22.54
N GLY A 318 6.69 9.05 -23.19
CA GLY A 318 7.33 9.93 -24.16
C GLY A 318 8.58 9.33 -24.78
N ALA A 319 9.06 9.90 -25.88
CA ALA A 319 10.23 9.41 -26.62
C ALA A 319 11.54 9.33 -25.81
N GLN A 320 11.58 9.86 -24.58
CA GLN A 320 12.72 9.79 -23.66
C GLN A 320 12.41 8.96 -22.40
N GLY A 321 11.33 8.18 -22.43
CA GLY A 321 10.77 7.49 -21.28
C GLY A 321 9.69 8.31 -20.56
N LEU A 322 9.36 7.86 -19.35
CA LEU A 322 8.31 8.46 -18.53
C LEU A 322 8.72 9.85 -18.05
N GLN A 323 7.76 10.77 -17.95
CA GLN A 323 7.99 12.06 -17.32
C GLN A 323 8.34 11.91 -15.83
N SER A 324 9.25 12.75 -15.34
CA SER A 324 9.67 12.73 -13.92
C SER A 324 8.64 13.33 -12.96
N GLN A 325 7.65 14.06 -13.49
CA GLN A 325 6.56 14.67 -12.73
C GLN A 325 5.23 14.08 -13.20
N PRO A 326 4.25 13.96 -12.30
CA PRO A 326 2.94 13.47 -12.69
C PRO A 326 2.28 14.45 -13.67
N TYR A 327 1.78 13.89 -14.78
CA TYR A 327 0.88 14.56 -15.71
C TYR A 327 -0.49 14.81 -15.06
N LYS A 328 -0.97 13.85 -14.25
CA LYS A 328 -2.16 14.00 -13.42
C LYS A 328 -1.94 13.44 -12.02
N SER A 329 -2.54 14.09 -11.03
CA SER A 329 -2.62 13.59 -9.65
C SER A 329 -4.08 13.56 -9.21
N ILE A 330 -4.55 12.44 -8.68
CA ILE A 330 -5.90 12.24 -8.16
C ILE A 330 -5.79 11.92 -6.68
N TYR A 331 -6.43 12.72 -5.83
CA TYR A 331 -6.38 12.57 -4.38
C TYR A 331 -7.71 12.07 -3.80
N GLY A 332 -7.62 11.27 -2.73
CA GLY A 332 -8.78 10.98 -1.90
C GLY A 332 -9.27 12.24 -1.19
N VAL A 333 -10.47 12.18 -0.60
CA VAL A 333 -11.05 13.32 0.12
C VAL A 333 -11.13 13.04 1.62
N ASN A 334 -11.57 11.85 2.03
CA ASN A 334 -11.69 11.53 3.44
C ASN A 334 -10.47 10.78 3.94
N GLN A 335 -10.14 11.02 5.20
CA GLN A 335 -9.20 10.17 5.91
C GLN A 335 -9.76 8.74 5.92
N HIS A 336 -8.87 7.77 5.80
CA HIS A 336 -9.16 6.34 5.80
C HIS A 336 -9.83 5.80 4.54
N ASP A 337 -9.99 6.61 3.49
CA ASP A 337 -10.42 6.09 2.18
C ASP A 337 -9.32 5.21 1.57
N SER A 338 -8.04 5.60 1.62
CA SER A 338 -6.94 4.82 1.01
C SER A 338 -7.21 4.46 -0.45
N ILE A 339 -7.47 5.49 -1.25
CA ILE A 339 -7.78 5.31 -2.67
C ILE A 339 -6.62 4.65 -3.43
N GLY A 340 -6.94 3.92 -4.50
CA GLY A 340 -5.93 3.25 -5.32
C GLY A 340 -5.42 1.96 -4.68
N PHE A 341 -6.32 1.24 -4.00
CA PHE A 341 -6.02 -0.10 -3.48
C PHE A 341 -5.74 -1.07 -4.64
N GLU A 342 -6.62 -1.08 -5.64
CA GLU A 342 -6.34 -1.62 -6.97
C GLU A 342 -6.59 -0.54 -8.04
N LEU A 343 -5.95 -0.70 -9.19
CA LEU A 343 -6.14 0.13 -10.37
C LEU A 343 -6.46 -0.76 -11.56
N HIS A 344 -7.47 -0.38 -12.33
CA HIS A 344 -7.88 -1.10 -13.53
C HIS A 344 -8.15 -0.14 -14.67
N THR A 345 -8.05 -0.64 -15.90
CA THR A 345 -8.31 0.15 -17.11
C THR A 345 -9.16 -0.61 -18.11
N ALA A 346 -10.18 0.04 -18.65
CA ALA A 346 -11.08 -0.56 -19.64
C ALA A 346 -11.71 0.51 -20.53
N HIS A 347 -12.15 0.10 -21.73
CA HIS A 347 -12.99 0.93 -22.59
C HIS A 347 -14.44 0.88 -22.08
N LEU A 348 -14.84 1.80 -21.21
CA LEU A 348 -16.17 1.74 -20.56
C LEU A 348 -17.24 2.50 -21.34
N ASP A 349 -16.86 3.51 -22.13
CA ASP A 349 -17.79 4.32 -22.94
C ASP A 349 -17.63 4.15 -24.46
N ASN A 350 -16.75 3.23 -24.89
CA ASN A 350 -16.44 2.93 -26.30
C ASN A 350 -15.97 4.15 -27.12
N ASP A 351 -15.26 5.08 -26.49
CA ASP A 351 -14.60 6.20 -27.15
C ASP A 351 -13.22 5.85 -27.78
N ASN A 352 -12.87 4.55 -27.77
CA ASN A 352 -11.56 3.99 -28.12
C ASN A 352 -10.38 4.43 -27.22
N ARG A 353 -10.66 4.96 -26.04
CA ARG A 353 -9.67 5.29 -25.02
C ARG A 353 -9.91 4.46 -23.76
N LEU A 354 -8.83 4.17 -23.07
CA LEU A 354 -8.91 3.42 -21.82
C LEU A 354 -9.28 4.38 -20.70
N ASP A 355 -10.29 3.99 -19.91
CA ASP A 355 -10.74 4.71 -18.74
C ASP A 355 -10.09 4.16 -17.49
N LEU A 356 -9.91 4.99 -16.47
CA LEU A 356 -9.29 4.59 -15.21
C LEU A 356 -10.34 4.25 -14.16
N ILE A 357 -10.19 3.10 -13.53
CA ILE A 357 -10.99 2.63 -12.41
C ILE A 357 -10.09 2.58 -11.17
N ILE A 358 -10.52 3.23 -10.10
CA ILE A 358 -9.81 3.33 -8.83
C ILE A 358 -10.67 2.69 -7.75
N THR A 359 -10.15 1.69 -7.05
CA THR A 359 -10.88 1.05 -5.94
C THR A 359 -10.39 1.54 -4.58
N SER A 360 -11.28 1.41 -3.60
CA SER A 360 -11.02 1.75 -2.20
C SER A 360 -11.96 0.95 -1.31
N PRO A 361 -11.56 -0.24 -0.84
CA PRO A 361 -12.39 -1.06 0.05
C PRO A 361 -12.66 -0.39 1.42
N TYR A 362 -11.89 0.63 1.78
CA TYR A 362 -11.98 1.31 3.06
C TYR A 362 -12.77 2.62 3.01
N ALA A 363 -13.26 3.01 1.82
CA ALA A 363 -13.96 4.26 1.61
C ALA A 363 -15.18 4.43 2.55
N GLN A 364 -15.33 5.66 3.05
CA GLN A 364 -16.43 6.04 3.95
C GLN A 364 -17.35 7.06 3.26
N PRO A 365 -18.55 6.67 2.77
CA PRO A 365 -19.42 7.54 1.98
C PRO A 365 -19.88 8.80 2.72
N ASN A 366 -19.97 8.72 4.05
CA ASN A 366 -20.46 9.80 4.90
C ASN A 366 -19.32 10.47 5.71
N GLY A 367 -18.06 10.27 5.32
CA GLY A 367 -16.89 10.85 5.95
C GLY A 367 -16.37 10.10 7.18
N TYR A 368 -15.36 10.69 7.85
CA TYR A 368 -14.60 10.08 8.94
C TYR A 368 -15.46 9.60 10.13
N ASN A 369 -15.13 8.43 10.69
CA ASN A 369 -15.86 7.69 11.75
C ASN A 369 -17.17 7.01 11.34
N GLN A 370 -17.43 6.92 10.04
CA GLN A 370 -18.56 6.15 9.51
C GLN A 370 -18.10 4.73 9.16
N PRO A 371 -19.01 3.74 9.14
CA PRO A 371 -18.63 2.39 8.75
C PRO A 371 -18.06 2.38 7.32
N GLN A 372 -16.89 1.76 7.16
CA GLN A 372 -16.22 1.57 5.88
C GLN A 372 -17.11 0.71 4.97
N GLN A 373 -17.64 1.28 3.89
CA GLN A 373 -18.50 0.54 2.97
C GLN A 373 -17.71 0.09 1.74
N GLY A 374 -16.69 0.85 1.37
CA GLY A 374 -15.91 0.65 0.17
C GLY A 374 -16.52 1.36 -1.04
N ALA A 375 -15.67 1.72 -1.99
CA ALA A 375 -16.05 2.47 -3.18
C ALA A 375 -15.22 2.09 -4.40
N VAL A 376 -15.79 2.35 -5.56
CA VAL A 376 -15.12 2.34 -6.87
C VAL A 376 -15.40 3.67 -7.56
N TRP A 377 -14.33 4.38 -7.95
CA TRP A 377 -14.41 5.60 -8.74
C TRP A 377 -13.96 5.33 -10.16
N ILE A 378 -14.70 5.88 -11.13
CA ILE A 378 -14.43 5.69 -12.55
C ILE A 378 -14.20 7.07 -13.17
N PHE A 379 -13.04 7.21 -13.79
CA PHE A 379 -12.64 8.40 -14.52
C PHE A 379 -12.62 8.08 -16.01
N LEU A 380 -13.60 8.61 -16.73
CA LEU A 380 -13.60 8.54 -18.18
C LEU A 380 -12.52 9.45 -18.75
N SER A 381 -11.70 8.91 -19.65
CA SER A 381 -10.59 9.63 -20.27
C SER A 381 -11.06 10.72 -21.24
N SER A 382 -12.29 10.62 -21.76
CA SER A 382 -12.99 11.63 -22.57
C SER A 382 -13.53 12.83 -21.78
N GLY A 383 -13.56 12.75 -20.44
CA GLY A 383 -14.28 13.70 -19.59
C GLY A 383 -13.69 15.11 -19.52
N HIS A 384 -14.52 16.08 -19.09
CA HIS A 384 -14.16 17.50 -18.87
C HIS A 384 -13.01 17.74 -17.86
N HIS A 385 -12.50 16.69 -17.20
CA HIS A 385 -11.44 16.74 -16.18
C HIS A 385 -10.01 16.76 -16.75
N MET A 386 -9.87 16.67 -18.08
CA MET A 386 -8.60 16.68 -18.80
C MET A 386 -7.75 17.95 -18.58
N SER A 387 -8.36 19.10 -18.23
CA SER A 387 -7.63 20.37 -18.13
C SER A 387 -6.92 20.60 -16.80
N ASN A 388 -7.30 19.90 -15.73
CA ASN A 388 -6.72 20.11 -14.39
C ASN A 388 -5.66 19.05 -14.11
N ASP A 389 -4.49 19.47 -13.66
CA ASP A 389 -3.38 18.55 -13.36
C ASP A 389 -3.52 17.91 -11.96
N LYS A 390 -4.32 18.52 -11.09
CA LYS A 390 -4.69 17.98 -9.78
C LYS A 390 -6.20 17.83 -9.69
N LEU A 391 -6.65 16.61 -9.39
CA LEU A 391 -8.03 16.18 -9.27
C LEU A 391 -8.26 15.55 -7.90
N THR A 392 -9.52 15.42 -7.50
CA THR A 392 -9.90 14.56 -6.38
C THR A 392 -10.88 13.50 -6.86
N VAL A 393 -11.14 12.47 -6.06
CA VAL A 393 -12.17 11.46 -6.37
C VAL A 393 -13.58 12.04 -6.57
N ALA A 394 -13.84 13.27 -6.11
CA ALA A 394 -15.09 13.98 -6.39
C ALA A 394 -15.23 14.40 -7.88
N ALA A 395 -14.15 14.36 -8.64
CA ALA A 395 -14.13 14.59 -10.08
C ALA A 395 -14.31 13.31 -10.91
N ALA A 396 -14.59 12.17 -10.27
CA ALA A 396 -14.90 10.93 -10.99
C ALA A 396 -16.20 11.09 -11.80
N SER A 397 -16.22 10.52 -13.01
CA SER A 397 -17.43 10.47 -13.84
C SER A 397 -18.52 9.63 -13.18
N PHE A 398 -18.13 8.52 -12.54
CA PHE A 398 -19.03 7.66 -11.78
C PHE A 398 -18.42 7.27 -10.44
N THR A 399 -19.27 7.11 -9.44
CA THR A 399 -18.89 6.58 -8.12
C THR A 399 -19.89 5.49 -7.74
N ILE A 400 -19.38 4.33 -7.36
CA ILE A 400 -20.17 3.17 -6.91
C ILE A 400 -19.78 2.89 -5.47
N TRP A 401 -20.77 2.88 -4.57
CA TRP A 401 -20.57 2.64 -3.14
C TRP A 401 -21.05 1.25 -2.76
N GLY A 402 -20.37 0.60 -1.82
CA GLY A 402 -20.89 -0.60 -1.18
C GLY A 402 -22.14 -0.30 -0.36
N GLU A 403 -23.18 -1.14 -0.46
CA GLU A 403 -24.41 -0.95 0.31
C GLU A 403 -24.25 -1.32 1.79
N THR A 404 -23.41 -2.31 2.09
CA THR A 404 -23.27 -2.87 3.43
C THR A 404 -22.07 -2.28 4.15
N ALA A 405 -22.32 -1.78 5.37
CA ALA A 405 -21.30 -1.38 6.32
C ALA A 405 -20.28 -2.51 6.57
N LYS A 406 -19.00 -2.19 6.48
CA LYS A 406 -17.84 -3.07 6.67
C LYS A 406 -17.71 -4.20 5.64
N SER A 407 -18.37 -4.08 4.49
CA SER A 407 -18.32 -5.10 3.43
C SER A 407 -17.00 -5.13 2.65
N LYS A 408 -16.21 -4.05 2.72
CA LYS A 408 -14.98 -3.86 1.94
C LYS A 408 -15.23 -3.94 0.43
N PHE A 409 -16.31 -3.30 -0.04
CA PHE A 409 -16.66 -3.27 -1.45
C PHE A 409 -15.54 -2.64 -2.30
N GLY A 410 -15.17 -3.29 -3.40
CA GLY A 410 -14.03 -2.87 -4.22
C GLY A 410 -12.68 -3.42 -3.73
N TYR A 411 -12.69 -4.47 -2.90
CA TYR A 411 -11.45 -5.12 -2.46
C TYR A 411 -10.66 -5.71 -3.62
N SER A 412 -11.37 -6.34 -4.55
CA SER A 412 -10.86 -6.82 -5.83
C SER A 412 -11.88 -6.61 -6.93
N LEU A 413 -11.40 -6.26 -8.13
CA LEU A 413 -12.21 -5.99 -9.31
C LEU A 413 -11.69 -6.77 -10.52
N GLU A 414 -12.59 -7.24 -11.37
CA GLU A 414 -12.27 -7.88 -12.65
C GLU A 414 -13.16 -7.31 -13.76
N ILE A 415 -12.61 -7.16 -14.97
CA ILE A 415 -13.33 -6.64 -16.13
C ILE A 415 -13.73 -7.81 -17.04
N ILE A 416 -15.03 -7.95 -17.30
CA ILE A 416 -15.57 -8.92 -18.25
C ILE A 416 -15.80 -8.25 -19.61
N PRO A 417 -15.24 -8.77 -20.70
CA PRO A 417 -15.55 -8.32 -22.05
C PRO A 417 -17.04 -8.50 -22.42
N PRO A 418 -17.64 -7.60 -23.23
CA PRO A 418 -19.05 -7.70 -23.63
C PRO A 418 -19.36 -9.00 -24.37
N SER A 419 -18.38 -9.60 -25.06
CA SER A 419 -18.53 -10.90 -25.73
C SER A 419 -18.91 -12.06 -24.80
N CYS A 420 -18.67 -11.91 -23.50
CA CYS A 420 -18.94 -12.96 -22.50
C CYS A 420 -20.32 -12.83 -21.86
N ILE A 421 -21.04 -11.72 -22.05
CA ILE A 421 -22.33 -11.46 -21.43
C ILE A 421 -23.33 -11.08 -22.52
N ASN A 422 -24.25 -12.00 -22.82
CA ASN A 422 -25.38 -11.70 -23.70
C ASN A 422 -26.20 -10.56 -23.06
N SER A 423 -26.51 -9.51 -23.82
CA SER A 423 -27.29 -8.29 -23.44
C SER A 423 -26.53 -7.04 -22.98
N VAL A 424 -25.19 -7.02 -23.01
CA VAL A 424 -24.41 -5.80 -22.75
C VAL A 424 -23.53 -5.44 -23.93
N THR A 425 -23.52 -4.16 -24.27
CA THR A 425 -22.73 -3.63 -25.39
C THR A 425 -21.31 -3.27 -24.95
N TYR A 426 -21.13 -3.01 -23.66
CA TYR A 426 -19.89 -2.52 -23.05
C TYR A 426 -19.32 -3.55 -22.04
N PRO A 427 -18.02 -3.48 -21.71
CA PRO A 427 -17.44 -4.32 -20.67
C PRO A 427 -18.17 -4.15 -19.34
N ALA A 428 -18.33 -5.25 -18.61
CA ALA A 428 -18.92 -5.24 -17.28
C ALA A 428 -17.84 -5.41 -16.20
N LEU A 429 -18.06 -4.81 -15.04
CA LEU A 429 -17.18 -4.88 -13.88
C LEU A 429 -17.76 -5.90 -12.89
N ILE A 430 -16.94 -6.85 -12.44
CA ILE A 430 -17.19 -7.69 -11.28
C ILE A 430 -16.49 -7.05 -10.10
N ILE A 431 -17.25 -6.67 -9.07
CA ILE A 431 -16.70 -6.02 -7.88
C ILE A 431 -16.97 -6.89 -6.64
N SER A 432 -15.93 -7.20 -5.88
CA SER A 432 -16.01 -8.03 -4.67
C SER A 432 -16.24 -7.22 -3.39
N ALA A 433 -16.84 -7.87 -2.38
CA ALA A 433 -17.14 -7.30 -1.06
C ALA A 433 -16.96 -8.38 0.05
N PRO A 434 -15.71 -8.81 0.31
CA PRO A 434 -15.41 -10.06 1.04
C PRO A 434 -15.77 -10.06 2.53
N ALA A 435 -16.19 -8.94 3.10
CA ALA A 435 -16.46 -8.81 4.53
C ALA A 435 -17.95 -8.65 4.87
N ASP A 436 -18.86 -8.89 3.91
CA ASP A 436 -20.30 -8.89 4.17
C ASP A 436 -20.72 -10.14 4.96
N LYS A 437 -20.90 -10.00 6.29
CA LYS A 437 -21.29 -11.11 7.17
C LYS A 437 -22.72 -11.59 6.85
N GLY A 438 -22.82 -12.74 6.19
CA GLY A 438 -24.07 -13.52 6.11
C GLY A 438 -24.76 -13.53 4.74
N LYS A 439 -24.17 -12.91 3.72
CA LYS A 439 -24.49 -13.16 2.32
C LYS A 439 -23.31 -13.90 1.70
N LEU A 440 -23.57 -14.83 0.77
CA LEU A 440 -22.50 -15.30 -0.12
C LEU A 440 -21.84 -14.06 -0.73
N ASP A 441 -20.53 -14.08 -0.97
CA ASP A 441 -19.83 -13.05 -1.75
C ASP A 441 -20.46 -12.97 -3.15
N ILE A 442 -21.55 -12.23 -3.27
CA ILE A 442 -22.23 -12.02 -4.55
C ILE A 442 -21.51 -10.85 -5.17
N PRO A 443 -20.73 -11.05 -6.24
CA PRO A 443 -20.12 -9.94 -6.93
C PRO A 443 -21.20 -9.03 -7.51
N VAL A 444 -20.99 -7.73 -7.42
CA VAL A 444 -21.84 -6.75 -8.10
C VAL A 444 -21.37 -6.68 -9.55
N LEU A 445 -22.29 -6.92 -10.49
CA LEU A 445 -22.03 -6.73 -11.91
C LEU A 445 -22.52 -5.34 -12.32
N VAL A 446 -21.60 -4.53 -12.83
CA VAL A 446 -21.88 -3.16 -13.26
C VAL A 446 -21.50 -2.99 -14.72
N SER A 447 -22.41 -2.49 -15.55
CA SER A 447 -22.10 -2.04 -16.91
C SER A 447 -22.40 -0.56 -17.04
N ILE A 448 -21.55 0.17 -17.76
CA ILE A 448 -21.78 1.57 -18.09
C ILE A 448 -22.21 1.63 -19.55
N GLU A 449 -23.36 2.23 -19.84
CA GLU A 449 -23.74 2.53 -21.23
C GLU A 449 -24.11 4.01 -21.36
N GLY A 450 -23.18 4.80 -21.93
CA GLY A 450 -23.29 6.25 -21.97
C GLY A 450 -23.17 6.87 -20.56
N ASP A 451 -24.10 7.75 -20.20
CA ASP A 451 -24.13 8.41 -18.87
C ASP A 451 -24.88 7.58 -17.79
N MET A 452 -25.25 6.34 -18.10
CA MET A 452 -26.03 5.47 -17.20
C MET A 452 -25.20 4.31 -16.67
N ILE A 453 -25.37 4.03 -15.38
CA ILE A 453 -24.85 2.84 -14.72
C ILE A 453 -25.99 1.82 -14.65
N PHE A 454 -25.75 0.61 -15.15
CA PHE A 454 -26.66 -0.51 -15.01
C PHE A 454 -26.10 -1.50 -14.01
N GLU A 455 -26.86 -1.75 -12.95
CA GLU A 455 -26.48 -2.67 -11.88
C GLU A 455 -27.32 -3.95 -11.91
N ARG A 456 -26.64 -5.09 -11.78
CA ARG A 456 -27.28 -6.38 -11.48
C ARG A 456 -26.78 -6.88 -10.13
N LEU A 457 -27.53 -6.55 -9.08
CA LEU A 457 -27.41 -7.19 -7.77
C LEU A 457 -27.89 -8.65 -7.89
N GLY A 458 -27.07 -9.62 -7.48
CA GLY A 458 -27.59 -10.98 -7.22
C GLY A 458 -27.35 -12.05 -8.28
N THR A 459 -26.28 -12.04 -9.09
CA THR A 459 -25.93 -13.25 -9.84
C THR A 459 -25.31 -14.31 -8.94
N THR A 460 -26.17 -15.05 -8.24
CA THR A 460 -25.84 -16.36 -7.70
C THR A 460 -25.57 -17.28 -8.90
N VAL A 461 -24.30 -17.54 -9.24
CA VAL A 461 -23.96 -18.66 -10.13
C VAL A 461 -24.12 -19.93 -9.31
N GLN A 462 -25.35 -20.45 -9.26
CA GLN A 462 -25.62 -21.78 -8.74
C GLN A 462 -25.83 -22.74 -9.91
N TRP A 463 -24.88 -23.65 -10.06
CA TRP A 463 -25.07 -24.90 -10.77
C TRP A 463 -25.75 -25.89 -9.82
N THR A 464 -26.86 -26.52 -10.20
CA THR A 464 -27.20 -27.93 -9.92
C THR A 464 -28.52 -28.37 -10.60
N PRO A 465 -28.70 -29.67 -10.87
CA PRO A 465 -29.64 -30.21 -11.86
C PRO A 465 -31.03 -30.54 -11.30
N ASP A 466 -32.02 -30.45 -12.20
CA ASP A 466 -33.38 -31.00 -12.18
C ASP A 466 -34.41 -30.55 -11.12
N ALA A 467 -35.37 -29.78 -11.65
CA ALA A 467 -36.83 -29.96 -11.62
C ALA A 467 -37.65 -29.78 -10.32
N GLN A 468 -38.56 -28.80 -10.44
CA GLN A 468 -39.93 -28.74 -9.92
C GLN A 468 -40.11 -28.41 -8.43
N ASP A 469 -40.07 -27.12 -8.09
CA ASP A 469 -41.29 -26.31 -7.91
C ASP A 469 -40.96 -24.88 -7.43
N SER A 470 -40.92 -23.95 -8.40
CA SER A 470 -41.06 -22.46 -8.37
C SER A 470 -40.29 -21.64 -7.30
N ILE A 471 -39.46 -20.66 -7.67
CA ILE A 471 -39.80 -19.46 -8.45
C ILE A 471 -38.93 -19.39 -9.72
N ALA A 472 -39.60 -19.27 -10.87
CA ALA A 472 -38.96 -19.07 -12.17
C ALA A 472 -38.50 -17.62 -12.32
N LEU A 473 -37.26 -17.44 -12.78
CA LEU A 473 -36.82 -16.22 -13.44
C LEU A 473 -37.47 -16.19 -14.82
N ASP A 474 -38.26 -15.15 -15.06
CA ASP A 474 -38.75 -14.82 -16.39
C ASP A 474 -37.58 -14.34 -17.25
N THR A 475 -37.67 -14.61 -18.54
CA THR A 475 -36.66 -14.29 -19.56
C THR A 475 -36.62 -12.80 -19.95
N GLU A 476 -37.08 -11.89 -19.09
CA GLU A 476 -37.07 -10.45 -19.35
C GLU A 476 -36.08 -9.70 -18.45
N GLU A 477 -34.97 -9.33 -19.08
CA GLU A 477 -34.23 -8.07 -18.98
C GLU A 477 -34.90 -7.01 -18.08
N THR A 478 -34.39 -6.78 -16.87
CA THR A 478 -34.41 -5.42 -16.31
C THR A 478 -33.21 -5.21 -15.40
N TRP A 479 -32.24 -4.47 -15.93
CA TRP A 479 -31.26 -3.75 -15.15
C TRP A 479 -31.99 -2.69 -14.31
N LYS A 480 -31.57 -2.48 -13.06
CA LYS A 480 -32.05 -1.32 -12.29
C LYS A 480 -31.22 -0.10 -12.71
N THR A 481 -31.92 0.96 -13.08
CA THR A 481 -31.40 2.31 -13.35
C THR A 481 -31.11 3.07 -12.06
#